data_AF-A0A5A9W537-F1
#
_entry.id   AF-A0A5A9W537-F1
#
_cell.length_a   1.000
_cell.length_b   1.000
_cell.length_c   1.000
_cell.angle_alpha   90.00
_cell.angle_beta   90.00
_cell.angle_gamma   90.00
#
_symmetry.space_group_name_H-M   'P 1'
#
loop_
_entity.id
_entity.type
_entity.pdbx_description
1 polymer ?
#
loop_
_entity_poly.entity_id
_entity_poly.type
_entity_poly.pdbx_seq_one_letter_code
_entity_poly.pdbx_strand_id
1 'polypeptide(L)'
;MAGARGYVDALSNTEILSQVAKTVNEGALWLPAPLVTSVIGIISSLLEKRQTQPADLSNLTEREREVTEAVVAGASNKEVAKQLQITERTVKAHLSNIFDKLGVRDRMHLMLAVRGKSS
;
A
#
# COMPACT_ATOMS: atom_id res chain seq x y z
N MET A 1 7.13 18.32 22.05
CA MET A 1 5.75 18.34 21.51
C MET A 1 4.93 17.34 22.29
N ALA A 2 4.08 17.82 23.21
CA ALA A 2 3.23 16.95 24.03
C ALA A 2 1.94 16.65 23.26
N GLY A 3 1.85 15.45 22.69
CA GLY A 3 0.59 14.92 22.16
C GLY A 3 -0.27 14.41 23.31
N ALA A 4 -1.54 14.79 23.35
CA ALA A 4 -2.50 14.29 24.34
C ALA A 4 -2.64 12.76 24.21
N ARG A 5 -2.60 12.04 25.33
CA ARG A 5 -2.66 10.56 25.39
C ARG A 5 -3.97 10.01 25.99
N GLY A 6 -5.04 10.80 26.01
CA GLY A 6 -6.34 10.33 26.48
C GLY A 6 -7.43 11.40 26.47
N TYR A 7 -8.66 10.99 26.24
CA TYR A 7 -9.88 11.76 26.44
C TYR A 7 -10.67 11.09 27.58
N VAL A 8 -10.96 11.84 28.63
CA VAL A 8 -11.77 11.40 29.77
C VAL A 8 -12.91 12.39 29.94
N ASP A 9 -14.15 11.89 29.89
CA ASP A 9 -15.33 12.67 30.21
C ASP A 9 -15.39 12.89 31.72
N ALA A 10 -15.62 14.13 32.16
CA ALA A 10 -15.43 14.62 33.53
C ALA A 10 -16.43 14.06 34.56
N LEU A 11 -17.18 13.00 34.22
CA LEU A 11 -18.18 12.35 35.07
C LEU A 11 -17.88 10.85 35.34
N SER A 12 -16.69 10.36 34.99
CA SER A 12 -16.36 8.92 35.09
C SER A 12 -15.74 8.54 36.44
N ASN A 13 -16.43 7.62 37.12
CA ASN A 13 -16.13 6.96 38.40
C ASN A 13 -14.62 6.81 38.73
N THR A 14 -14.24 7.10 39.99
CA THR A 14 -12.84 7.14 40.51
C THR A 14 -12.01 5.88 40.20
N GLU A 15 -12.69 4.76 39.99
CA GLU A 15 -12.12 3.46 39.62
C GLU A 15 -11.47 3.46 38.22
N ILE A 16 -12.12 4.11 37.24
CA ILE A 16 -11.65 4.20 35.85
C ILE A 16 -10.36 5.02 35.76
N LEU A 17 -10.25 6.09 36.56
CA LEU A 17 -9.05 6.92 36.64
C LEU A 17 -7.83 6.15 37.15
N SER A 18 -8.02 5.25 38.13
CA SER A 18 -6.93 4.40 38.65
C SER A 18 -6.40 3.42 37.60
N GLN A 19 -7.30 2.90 36.77
CA GLN A 19 -6.97 1.90 35.75
C GLN A 19 -6.29 2.55 34.54
N VAL A 20 -6.74 3.74 34.13
CA VAL A 20 -6.09 4.58 33.11
C VAL A 20 -4.66 4.93 33.53
N ALA A 21 -4.47 5.37 34.77
CA ALA A 21 -3.14 5.75 35.28
C ALA A 21 -2.15 4.57 35.26
N LYS A 22 -2.61 3.36 35.60
CA LYS A 22 -1.76 2.16 35.58
C LYS A 22 -1.38 1.75 34.15
N THR A 23 -2.32 1.73 33.22
CA THR A 23 -2.07 1.34 31.82
C THR A 23 -1.13 2.30 31.09
N VAL A 24 -1.25 3.61 31.34
CA VAL A 24 -0.35 4.62 30.73
C VAL A 24 1.07 4.52 31.29
N ASN A 25 1.24 4.15 32.57
CA ASN A 25 2.55 3.99 33.20
C ASN A 25 3.32 2.77 32.65
N GLU A 26 2.62 1.78 32.10
CA GLU A 26 3.20 0.60 31.44
C GLU A 26 3.51 0.85 29.95
N GLY A 27 3.32 2.08 29.45
CA GLY A 27 3.56 2.46 28.06
C GLY A 27 2.47 2.00 27.09
N ALA A 28 1.38 1.41 27.60
CA ALA A 28 0.24 1.00 26.82
C ALA A 28 -0.72 2.16 26.56
N LEU A 29 -1.42 2.11 25.42
CA LEU A 29 -2.43 3.09 25.05
C LEU A 29 -3.78 2.66 25.62
N TRP A 30 -4.38 3.48 26.49
CA TRP A 30 -5.75 3.28 26.95
C TRP A 30 -6.73 4.04 26.06
N LEU A 31 -7.65 3.31 25.42
CA LEU A 31 -8.70 3.88 24.59
C LEU A 31 -10.06 3.39 25.09
N PRO A 32 -11.05 4.29 25.31
CA PRO A 32 -12.44 3.92 25.46
C PRO A 32 -12.90 3.01 24.32
N ALA A 33 -13.74 2.01 24.62
CA ALA A 33 -14.22 1.03 23.63
C ALA A 33 -14.77 1.66 22.32
N PRO A 34 -15.52 2.78 22.35
CA PRO A 34 -15.97 3.43 21.11
C PRO A 34 -14.81 3.91 20.21
N LEU A 35 -13.72 4.39 20.81
CA LEU A 35 -12.53 4.85 20.08
C LEU A 35 -11.73 3.68 19.52
N VAL A 36 -11.71 2.53 20.19
CA VAL A 36 -11.08 1.31 19.66
C VAL A 36 -11.76 0.90 18.34
N THR A 37 -13.08 0.86 18.30
CA THR A 37 -13.84 0.53 17.07
C THR A 37 -13.55 1.53 15.95
N SER A 38 -13.49 2.84 16.26
CA SER A 38 -13.15 3.87 15.27
C SER A 38 -11.72 3.72 14.75
N VAL A 39 -10.74 3.49 15.63
CA VAL A 39 -9.33 3.31 15.25
C VAL A 39 -9.16 2.04 14.41
N ILE A 40 -9.82 0.94 14.78
CA ILE A 40 -9.85 -0.29 13.98
C ILE A 40 -10.44 0.00 12.60
N GLY A 41 -11.58 0.70 12.50
CA GLY A 41 -12.20 1.05 11.22
C GLY A 41 -11.30 1.92 10.33
N ILE A 42 -10.61 2.90 10.92
CA ILE A 42 -9.64 3.73 10.19
C ILE A 42 -8.46 2.89 9.70
N ILE A 43 -7.88 2.04 10.56
CA ILE A 43 -6.77 1.17 10.17
C ILE A 43 -7.20 0.20 9.07
N SER A 44 -8.36 -0.46 9.23
CA SER A 44 -8.91 -1.37 8.22
C SER A 44 -9.14 -0.67 6.88
N SER A 45 -9.75 0.52 6.87
CA SER A 45 -9.96 1.28 5.64
C SER A 45 -8.65 1.76 4.99
N LEU A 46 -7.62 2.10 5.77
CA LEU A 46 -6.29 2.42 5.25
C LEU A 46 -5.58 1.19 4.68
N LEU A 47 -5.79 0.00 5.27
CA LEU A 47 -5.26 -1.26 4.78
C LEU A 47 -6.00 -1.70 3.50
N GLU A 48 -7.32 -1.57 3.43
CA GLU A 48 -8.12 -1.83 2.22
C GLU A 48 -7.75 -0.86 1.09
N LYS A 49 -7.58 0.43 1.38
CA LYS A 49 -7.14 1.40 0.38
C LYS A 49 -5.70 1.16 -0.10
N ARG A 50 -4.90 0.40 0.66
CA ARG A 50 -3.58 -0.11 0.27
C ARG A 50 -3.63 -1.44 -0.45
N GLN A 51 -4.73 -2.19 -0.41
CA GLN A 51 -4.95 -3.30 -1.32
C GLN A 51 -5.16 -2.69 -2.70
N THR A 52 -4.04 -2.43 -3.39
CA THR A 52 -4.03 -2.13 -4.81
C THR A 52 -4.89 -3.19 -5.48
N GLN A 53 -6.02 -2.78 -6.08
CA GLN A 53 -6.77 -3.69 -6.93
C GLN A 53 -5.77 -4.40 -7.85
N PRO A 54 -5.81 -5.74 -7.93
CA PRO A 54 -4.86 -6.48 -8.72
C PRO A 54 -4.84 -5.91 -10.14
N ALA A 55 -3.68 -5.42 -10.60
CA ALA A 55 -3.59 -4.71 -11.88
C ALA A 55 -4.22 -5.53 -13.00
N ASP A 56 -5.20 -4.95 -13.69
CA ASP A 56 -5.91 -5.63 -14.76
C ASP A 56 -5.05 -5.68 -16.03
N LEU A 57 -4.34 -6.80 -16.18
CA LEU A 57 -3.45 -7.06 -17.31
C LEU A 57 -4.20 -7.31 -18.62
N SER A 58 -5.53 -7.42 -18.61
CA SER A 58 -6.31 -7.62 -19.84
C SER A 58 -6.31 -6.39 -20.76
N ASN A 59 -6.09 -5.20 -20.21
CA ASN A 59 -6.01 -3.94 -20.96
C ASN A 59 -4.65 -3.69 -21.64
N LEU A 60 -3.67 -4.57 -21.40
CA LEU A 60 -2.36 -4.48 -22.05
C LEU A 60 -2.42 -5.15 -23.43
N THR A 61 -1.79 -4.50 -24.40
CA THR A 61 -1.46 -5.14 -25.68
C THR A 61 -0.48 -6.29 -25.45
N GLU A 62 -0.38 -7.21 -26.41
CA GLU A 62 0.57 -8.32 -26.37
C GLU A 62 2.00 -7.82 -26.12
N ARG A 63 2.38 -6.73 -26.80
CA ARG A 63 3.71 -6.16 -26.64
C ARG A 63 3.97 -5.54 -25.26
N GLU A 64 2.95 -4.89 -24.69
CA GLU A 64 3.04 -4.34 -23.34
C GLU A 64 3.09 -5.44 -22.27
N ARG A 65 2.45 -6.58 -22.53
CA ARG A 65 2.53 -7.77 -21.68
C ARG A 65 3.94 -8.35 -21.66
N GLU A 66 4.56 -8.55 -22.82
CA GLU A 66 5.96 -9.02 -22.91
C GLU A 66 6.93 -8.10 -22.16
N VAL A 67 6.77 -6.77 -22.32
CA VAL A 67 7.58 -5.78 -21.58
C VAL A 67 7.33 -5.91 -20.07
N THR A 68 6.08 -6.05 -19.66
CA THR A 68 5.70 -6.19 -18.24
C THR A 68 6.31 -7.45 -17.63
N GLU A 69 6.23 -8.59 -18.32
CA GLU A 69 6.79 -9.87 -17.87
C GLU A 69 8.30 -9.80 -17.67
N ALA A 70 9.05 -9.24 -18.64
CA ALA A 70 10.48 -9.07 -18.52
C ALA A 70 10.87 -8.14 -17.35
N VAL A 71 10.11 -7.06 -17.15
CA VAL A 71 10.34 -6.13 -16.03
C VAL A 71 10.05 -6.75 -14.68
N VAL A 72 8.97 -7.53 -14.56
CA VAL A 72 8.60 -8.26 -13.34
C VAL A 72 9.63 -9.36 -13.03
N ALA A 73 10.27 -9.94 -14.05
CA ALA A 73 11.41 -10.83 -13.92
C ALA A 73 12.72 -10.13 -13.50
N GLY A 74 12.72 -8.79 -13.39
CA GLY A 74 13.85 -8.00 -12.93
C GLY A 74 14.72 -7.40 -14.03
N ALA A 75 14.39 -7.58 -15.32
CA ALA A 75 15.19 -7.08 -16.43
C ALA A 75 15.23 -5.54 -16.48
N SER A 76 16.42 -4.98 -16.64
CA SER A 76 16.63 -3.55 -16.91
C SER A 76 16.09 -3.17 -18.30
N ASN A 77 15.86 -1.88 -18.55
CA ASN A 77 15.35 -1.42 -19.85
C ASN A 77 16.26 -1.83 -21.02
N LYS A 78 17.59 -1.89 -20.78
CA LYS A 78 18.58 -2.36 -21.76
C LYS A 78 18.43 -3.85 -22.07
N GLU A 79 18.17 -4.67 -21.05
CA GLU A 79 17.94 -6.10 -21.22
C GLU A 79 16.62 -6.38 -21.91
N VAL A 80 15.55 -5.67 -21.52
CA VAL A 80 14.24 -5.75 -22.20
C VAL A 80 14.37 -5.35 -23.67
N ALA A 81 15.07 -4.24 -23.95
CA ALA A 81 15.35 -3.78 -25.30
C ALA A 81 16.05 -4.86 -26.15
N LYS A 82 17.06 -5.53 -25.57
CA LYS A 82 17.79 -6.63 -26.23
C LYS A 82 16.91 -7.86 -26.46
N GLN A 83 16.18 -8.31 -25.44
CA GLN A 83 15.31 -9.50 -25.51
C GLN A 83 14.21 -9.32 -26.56
N LEU A 84 13.63 -8.13 -26.60
CA LEU A 84 12.50 -7.80 -27.44
C LEU A 84 12.90 -7.17 -28.79
N GLN A 85 14.20 -6.99 -29.07
CA GLN A 85 14.73 -6.36 -30.29
C GLN A 85 14.15 -4.97 -30.58
N ILE A 86 14.03 -4.13 -29.55
CA ILE A 86 13.59 -2.73 -29.64
C ILE A 86 14.60 -1.79 -28.97
N THR A 87 14.41 -0.48 -29.09
CA THR A 87 15.30 0.49 -28.43
C THR A 87 14.91 0.70 -26.96
N GLU A 88 15.86 1.10 -26.11
CA GLU A 88 15.55 1.51 -24.73
C GLU A 88 14.53 2.65 -24.66
N ARG A 89 14.52 3.54 -25.66
CA ARG A 89 13.51 4.61 -25.78
C ARG A 89 12.11 4.02 -25.99
N THR A 90 11.99 3.00 -26.83
CA THR A 90 10.72 2.29 -27.07
C THR A 90 10.26 1.55 -25.82
N VAL A 91 11.17 0.93 -25.06
CA VAL A 91 10.84 0.31 -23.76
C VAL A 91 10.27 1.34 -22.79
N LYS A 92 10.90 2.53 -22.68
CA LYS A 92 10.39 3.62 -21.83
C LYS A 92 8.99 4.09 -22.27
N ALA A 93 8.74 4.15 -23.57
CA ALA A 93 7.42 4.51 -24.09
C ALA A 93 6.36 3.45 -23.72
N HIS A 94 6.66 2.16 -23.89
CA HIS A 94 5.77 1.09 -23.43
C HIS A 94 5.53 1.15 -21.92
N LEU A 95 6.56 1.38 -21.11
CA LEU A 95 6.41 1.49 -19.65
C LEU A 95 5.54 2.66 -19.24
N SER A 96 5.63 3.81 -19.90
CA SER A 96 4.73 4.94 -19.66
C SER A 96 3.28 4.53 -19.89
N ASN A 97 2.99 3.91 -21.05
CA ASN A 97 1.64 3.46 -21.37
C ASN A 97 1.13 2.38 -20.41
N ILE A 98 2.00 1.45 -19.99
CA ILE A 98 1.67 0.42 -19.01
C ILE A 98 1.32 1.05 -17.66
N PHE A 99 2.10 2.04 -17.21
CA PHE A 99 1.86 2.75 -15.96
C PHE A 99 0.50 3.46 -15.98
N ASP A 100 0.21 4.16 -17.08
CA ASP A 100 -1.08 4.84 -17.27
C ASP A 100 -2.25 3.85 -17.31
N LYS A 101 -2.13 2.75 -18.07
CA LYS A 101 -3.17 1.72 -18.19
C LYS A 101 -3.46 0.97 -16.89
N LEU A 102 -2.42 0.71 -16.10
CA LEU A 102 -2.54 -0.04 -14.85
C LEU A 102 -2.70 0.86 -13.61
N GLY A 103 -2.66 2.18 -13.78
CA GLY A 103 -2.75 3.14 -12.68
C GLY A 103 -1.59 3.05 -11.68
N VAL A 104 -0.43 2.54 -12.10
CA VAL A 104 0.77 2.41 -11.24
C VAL A 104 1.72 3.56 -11.49
N ARG A 105 2.42 4.00 -10.44
CA ARG A 105 3.23 5.23 -10.50
C ARG A 105 4.65 5.02 -11.01
N ASP A 106 5.17 3.82 -10.80
CA ASP A 106 6.55 3.49 -11.13
C ASP A 106 6.76 1.99 -11.29
N ARG A 107 8.00 1.64 -11.64
CA ARG A 107 8.45 0.26 -11.82
C ARG A 107 8.24 -0.60 -10.57
N MET A 108 8.48 -0.07 -9.37
CA MET A 108 8.33 -0.83 -8.12
C MET A 108 6.86 -1.17 -7.89
N HIS A 109 5.96 -0.19 -8.08
CA HIS A 109 4.52 -0.41 -7.99
C HIS A 109 4.01 -1.40 -9.05
N LEU A 110 4.55 -1.35 -10.28
CA LEU A 110 4.26 -2.36 -11.30
C LEU A 110 4.65 -3.78 -10.83
N MET A 111 5.87 -3.93 -10.30
CA MET A 111 6.36 -5.24 -9.81
C MET A 111 5.49 -5.79 -8.67
N LEU A 112 5.06 -4.95 -7.74
CA LEU A 112 4.17 -5.33 -6.64
C LEU A 112 2.77 -5.72 -7.14
N ALA A 113 2.22 -4.92 -8.06
CA ALA A 113 0.86 -5.13 -8.57
C ALA A 113 0.72 -6.42 -9.38
N VAL A 114 1.78 -6.86 -10.08
CA VAL A 114 1.76 -8.11 -10.86
C VAL A 114 2.07 -9.33 -9.99
N ARG A 115 3.06 -9.25 -9.08
CA ARG A 115 3.42 -10.39 -8.21
C ARG A 115 2.33 -10.78 -7.23
N GLY A 116 1.46 -9.85 -6.84
CA GLY A 116 0.28 -10.13 -6.01
C GLY A 116 -0.75 -11.08 -6.63
N LYS A 117 -0.64 -11.42 -7.93
CA LYS A 117 -1.53 -12.39 -8.62
C LYS A 117 -1.04 -13.85 -8.61
N SER A 118 0.11 -14.16 -8.03
CA SER A 118 0.71 -15.52 -8.07
C SER A 118 0.54 -16.35 -6.79
N SER A 119 -0.50 -16.11 -5.98
CA SER A 119 -0.88 -16.98 -4.85
C SER A 119 -2.36 -17.27 -4.83
#